data_AF-A0A1D6NCM9-F1
#
_entry.id   AF-A0A1D6NCM9-F1
#
_cell.length_a   1.000
_cell.length_b   1.000
_cell.length_c   1.000
_cell.angle_alpha   90.00
_cell.angle_beta   90.00
_cell.angle_gamma   90.00
#
_symmetry.space_group_name_H-M   'P 1'
#
loop_
_entity.id
_entity.type
_entity.pdbx_description
1 polymer ?
#
loop_
_entity_poly.entity_id
_entity_poly.type
_entity_poly.pdbx_seq_one_letter_code
_entity_poly.pdbx_strand_id
1 'polypeptide(L)'
;MAEAETNLAINVLPGPLSESYEVQGRGELQLGILIENMRREGFELSVSPPKVMYKTERGERLEPIEEVTVEVGEEHVGFVLETITHRKGEVVDMGPVPGTTGRTRIFMTCPSRGLVGVKGIFSSFTRGTGFMHRAFQAYAKYRGPLGSVRKGVLISVGKGLITSHALMSLEARGILFVSPGMEAYEGMIVGEHSRDSDLEV
;
A
#
# COMPACT_ATOMS: atom_id res chain seq x y z
N MET A 1 6.79 -3.47 23.50
CA MET A 1 7.28 -4.85 23.79
C MET A 1 6.15 -5.81 24.09
N ALA A 2 5.07 -5.40 24.78
CA ALA A 2 3.92 -6.25 25.10
C ALA A 2 3.32 -7.02 23.90
N GLU A 3 3.18 -6.39 22.72
CA GLU A 3 2.63 -7.08 21.53
C GLU A 3 3.55 -8.20 21.00
N ALA A 4 4.87 -8.06 21.12
CA ALA A 4 5.81 -9.10 20.68
C ALA A 4 5.76 -10.34 21.59
N GLU A 5 5.29 -10.19 22.83
CA GLU A 5 5.14 -11.28 23.80
C GLU A 5 3.86 -12.10 23.54
N THR A 6 2.83 -11.48 22.97
CA THR A 6 1.54 -12.13 22.67
C THR A 6 1.41 -12.57 21.22
N ASN A 7 2.10 -11.89 20.29
CA ASN A 7 2.02 -12.14 18.86
C ASN A 7 3.36 -12.68 18.32
N LEU A 8 3.49 -14.01 18.26
CA LEU A 8 4.67 -14.73 17.75
C LEU A 8 5.08 -14.36 16.31
N ALA A 9 4.22 -13.67 15.58
CA ALA A 9 4.45 -13.25 14.21
C ALA A 9 5.02 -11.82 14.09
N ILE A 10 5.19 -11.11 15.21
CA ILE A 10 5.76 -9.77 15.27
C ILE A 10 7.15 -9.84 15.90
N ASN A 11 8.13 -9.25 15.22
CA ASN A 11 9.48 -9.08 15.75
C ASN A 11 9.81 -7.58 15.78
N VAL A 12 10.40 -7.12 16.87
CA VAL A 12 10.74 -5.70 17.08
C VAL A 12 12.23 -5.59 17.32
N LEU A 13 12.91 -4.86 16.44
CA LEU A 13 14.35 -4.64 16.50
C LEU A 13 14.63 -3.14 16.74
N PRO A 14 15.73 -2.79 17.43
CA PRO A 14 16.20 -1.41 17.47
C PRO A 14 16.49 -0.90 16.06
N GLY A 15 16.00 0.29 15.75
CA GLY A 15 16.24 0.96 14.47
C GLY A 15 17.60 1.69 14.44
N PRO A 16 17.91 2.34 13.31
CA PRO A 16 19.18 3.06 13.12
C PRO A 16 19.30 4.33 13.97
N LEU A 17 18.18 4.90 14.42
CA LEU A 17 18.11 6.07 15.31
C LEU A 17 17.70 5.62 16.70
N SER A 18 18.10 6.37 17.74
CA SER A 18 17.78 6.07 19.14
C SER A 18 16.28 5.94 19.41
N GLU A 19 15.46 6.72 18.70
CA GLU A 19 14.00 6.76 18.84
C GLU A 19 13.28 6.03 17.68
N SER A 20 13.93 5.05 17.05
CA SER A 20 13.35 4.29 15.95
C SER A 20 13.37 2.79 16.21
N TYR A 21 12.36 2.10 15.71
CA TYR A 21 12.23 0.64 15.80
C TYR A 21 11.91 0.07 14.42
N GLU A 22 12.52 -1.07 14.10
CA GLU A 22 12.12 -1.89 12.97
C GLU A 22 11.11 -2.93 13.44
N VAL A 23 9.88 -2.84 12.93
CA VAL A 23 8.80 -3.79 13.25
C VAL A 23 8.57 -4.69 12.05
N GLN A 24 8.85 -5.98 12.24
CA GLN A 24 8.67 -7.00 11.23
C GLN A 24 7.38 -7.77 11.53
N GLY A 25 6.57 -8.01 10.50
CA GLY A 25 5.33 -8.79 10.59
C GLY A 25 5.15 -9.68 9.37
N ARG A 26 4.13 -10.55 9.39
CA ARG A 26 3.80 -11.46 8.27
C ARG A 26 3.22 -10.76 7.05
N GLY A 27 2.79 -9.50 7.19
CA GLY A 27 2.29 -8.72 6.09
C GLY A 27 1.76 -7.36 6.50
N GLU A 28 1.42 -6.55 5.50
CA GLU A 28 0.91 -5.18 5.64
C GLU A 28 -0.32 -5.10 6.57
N LEU A 29 -1.27 -6.05 6.45
CA LEU A 29 -2.49 -6.05 7.26
C LEU A 29 -2.19 -6.20 8.76
N GLN A 30 -1.25 -7.07 9.12
CA GLN A 30 -0.90 -7.28 10.53
C GLN A 30 -0.28 -6.01 11.13
N LEU A 31 0.62 -5.35 10.39
CA LEU A 31 1.21 -4.09 10.81
C LEU A 31 0.17 -2.99 10.91
N GLY A 32 -0.77 -2.93 9.97
CA GLY A 32 -1.89 -1.98 9.99
C GLY A 32 -2.79 -2.14 11.22
N ILE A 33 -3.09 -3.39 11.62
CA ILE A 33 -3.86 -3.68 12.84
C ILE A 33 -3.11 -3.21 14.08
N LEU A 34 -1.80 -3.49 14.17
CA LEU A 34 -0.97 -3.02 15.29
C LEU A 34 -1.00 -1.49 15.40
N ILE A 35 -0.74 -0.79 14.30
CA ILE A 35 -0.73 0.68 14.26
C ILE A 35 -2.09 1.25 14.66
N GLU A 36 -3.19 0.66 14.16
CA GLU A 36 -4.54 1.10 14.50
C GLU A 36 -4.89 0.87 15.98
N ASN A 37 -4.45 -0.25 16.56
CA ASN A 37 -4.62 -0.50 18.00
C ASN A 37 -3.83 0.52 18.84
N MET A 38 -2.56 0.76 18.51
CA MET A 38 -1.74 1.78 19.18
C MET A 38 -2.38 3.18 19.07
N ARG A 39 -2.92 3.53 17.89
CA ARG A 39 -3.65 4.79 17.71
C ARG A 39 -4.88 4.88 18.62
N ARG A 40 -5.63 3.79 18.80
CA ARG A 40 -6.79 3.72 19.72
C ARG A 40 -6.39 3.81 21.19
N GLU A 41 -5.19 3.37 21.51
CA GLU A 41 -4.58 3.49 22.84
C GLU A 41 -3.99 4.89 23.10
N GLY A 42 -4.01 5.78 22.11
CA GLY A 42 -3.56 7.17 22.24
C GLY A 42 -2.07 7.39 21.94
N PHE A 43 -1.40 6.43 21.31
CA PHE A 43 -0.02 6.63 20.87
C PHE A 43 0.07 7.56 19.66
N GLU A 44 1.07 8.43 19.67
CA GLU A 44 1.51 9.22 18.52
C GLU A 44 2.81 8.63 17.98
N LEU A 45 2.83 8.28 16.70
CA LEU A 45 4.01 7.72 16.05
C LEU A 45 4.05 8.08 14.57
N SER A 46 5.25 8.12 14.01
CA SER A 46 5.48 8.21 12.57
C SER A 46 5.90 6.85 12.02
N VAL A 47 5.36 6.45 10.88
CA VAL A 47 5.67 5.17 10.24
C VAL A 47 6.27 5.38 8.85
N SER A 48 7.30 4.60 8.53
CA SER A 48 7.86 4.56 7.18
C SER A 48 7.03 3.62 6.28
N PRO A 49 7.08 3.79 4.94
CA PRO A 49 6.45 2.84 4.02
C PRO A 49 6.92 1.40 4.27
N PRO A 50 6.01 0.41 4.27
CA PRO A 50 6.37 -0.97 4.53
C PRO A 50 7.29 -1.50 3.42
N LYS A 51 8.29 -2.28 3.80
CA LYS A 51 9.23 -2.93 2.88
C LYS A 51 9.17 -4.43 3.04
N VAL A 52 9.40 -5.15 1.96
CA VAL A 52 9.56 -6.60 2.01
C VAL A 52 10.95 -6.97 2.51
N MET A 53 11.02 -8.11 3.19
CA MET A 53 12.28 -8.71 3.60
C MET A 53 12.84 -9.52 2.43
N TYR A 54 14.05 -9.18 1.98
CA TYR A 54 14.76 -9.99 0.99
C TYR A 54 15.58 -11.07 1.69
N LYS A 55 15.78 -12.20 1.01
CA LYS A 55 16.73 -13.23 1.42
C LYS A 55 17.83 -13.35 0.37
N THR A 56 18.99 -13.81 0.80
CA THR A 56 20.07 -14.19 -0.13
C THR A 56 20.39 -15.66 0.12
N GLU A 57 20.18 -16.49 -0.89
CA GLU A 57 20.49 -17.93 -0.82
C GLU A 57 21.31 -18.31 -2.05
N ARG A 58 22.45 -19.00 -1.84
CA ARG A 58 23.36 -19.43 -2.93
C ARG A 58 23.78 -18.29 -3.89
N GLY A 59 23.89 -17.07 -3.38
CA GLY A 59 24.24 -15.88 -4.18
C GLY A 59 23.08 -15.27 -4.97
N GLU A 60 21.88 -15.83 -4.91
CA GLU A 60 20.69 -15.26 -5.53
C GLU A 60 19.86 -14.47 -4.53
N ARG A 61 19.38 -13.29 -4.97
CA ARG A 61 18.44 -12.47 -4.21
C ARG A 61 17.03 -13.04 -4.39
N LEU A 62 16.42 -13.41 -3.27
CA LEU A 62 15.05 -13.90 -3.19
C LEU A 62 14.13 -12.85 -2.56
N GLU A 63 12.88 -12.86 -2.98
CA GLU A 63 11.81 -12.03 -2.44
C GLU A 63 10.56 -12.87 -2.12
N PRO A 64 9.72 -12.44 -1.16
CA PRO A 64 8.48 -13.14 -0.84
C PRO A 64 7.47 -13.00 -1.99
N ILE A 65 6.91 -14.14 -2.40
CA ILE A 65 5.83 -14.25 -3.36
C ILE A 65 4.55 -14.66 -2.63
N GLU A 66 3.45 -14.03 -3.01
CA GLU A 66 2.10 -14.35 -2.55
C GLU A 66 1.29 -14.93 -3.69
N GLU A 67 0.49 -15.95 -3.37
CA GLU A 67 -0.65 -16.37 -4.18
C GLU A 67 -1.77 -15.36 -3.99
N VAL A 68 -2.34 -14.91 -5.10
CA VAL A 68 -3.41 -13.93 -5.14
C VAL A 68 -4.57 -14.51 -5.92
N THR A 69 -5.70 -14.69 -5.24
CA THR A 69 -6.95 -15.14 -5.86
C THR A 69 -7.90 -13.95 -5.89
N VAL A 70 -8.36 -13.60 -7.09
CA VAL A 70 -9.31 -12.50 -7.29
C VAL A 70 -10.58 -13.03 -7.92
N GLU A 71 -11.74 -12.57 -7.44
CA GLU A 71 -13.03 -12.79 -8.06
C GLU A 71 -13.71 -11.45 -8.33
N VAL A 72 -14.00 -11.17 -9.60
CA VAL A 72 -14.59 -9.90 -10.03
C VAL A 72 -15.60 -10.11 -11.14
N GLY A 73 -16.43 -9.10 -11.40
CA GLY A 73 -17.24 -9.03 -12.62
C GLY A 73 -16.35 -8.97 -13.87
N GLU A 74 -16.85 -9.49 -14.99
CA GLU A 74 -16.13 -9.52 -16.28
C GLU A 74 -15.61 -8.14 -16.70
N GLU A 75 -16.36 -7.08 -16.40
CA GLU A 75 -16.00 -5.69 -16.70
C GLU A 75 -14.74 -5.19 -15.96
N HIS A 76 -14.36 -5.84 -14.86
CA HIS A 76 -13.22 -5.47 -14.03
C HIS A 76 -11.98 -6.35 -14.26
N VAL A 77 -12.10 -7.43 -15.04
CA VAL A 77 -11.01 -8.38 -15.29
C VAL A 77 -9.79 -7.69 -15.88
N GLY A 78 -9.98 -6.86 -16.92
CA GLY A 78 -8.88 -6.16 -17.59
C GLY A 78 -8.05 -5.30 -16.63
N PHE A 79 -8.72 -4.57 -15.74
CA PHE A 79 -8.06 -3.74 -14.74
C PHE A 79 -7.24 -4.55 -13.74
N VAL A 80 -7.77 -5.69 -13.28
CA VAL A 80 -7.05 -6.57 -12.34
C VAL A 80 -5.78 -7.11 -12.99
N LEU A 81 -5.89 -7.58 -14.24
CA LEU A 81 -4.77 -8.12 -14.99
C LEU A 81 -3.69 -7.06 -15.22
N GLU A 82 -4.07 -5.87 -15.66
CA GLU A 82 -3.15 -4.75 -15.88
C GLU A 82 -2.44 -4.33 -14.58
N THR A 83 -3.21 -4.15 -13.51
CA THR A 83 -2.70 -3.74 -12.20
C THR A 83 -1.66 -4.73 -11.67
N ILE A 84 -1.98 -6.02 -11.69
CA ILE A 84 -1.09 -7.06 -11.14
C ILE A 84 0.14 -7.26 -12.03
N THR A 85 -0.02 -7.21 -13.35
CA THR A 85 1.10 -7.37 -14.31
C THR A 85 2.13 -6.24 -14.16
N HIS A 86 1.70 -4.98 -14.07
CA HIS A 86 2.59 -3.84 -13.80
C HIS A 86 3.36 -3.99 -12.48
N ARG A 87 2.81 -4.76 -11.54
CA ARG A 87 3.36 -5.05 -10.22
C ARG A 87 4.17 -6.35 -10.16
N LYS A 88 4.58 -6.88 -11.33
CA LYS A 88 5.35 -8.13 -11.50
C LYS A 88 4.60 -9.38 -11.06
N GLY A 89 3.27 -9.33 -11.06
CA GLY A 89 2.45 -10.51 -10.91
C GLY A 89 2.33 -11.29 -12.21
N GLU A 90 2.09 -12.59 -12.07
CA GLU A 90 1.97 -13.56 -13.15
C GLU A 90 0.65 -14.29 -12.98
N VAL A 91 -0.13 -14.40 -14.05
CA VAL A 91 -1.38 -15.16 -14.06
C VAL A 91 -1.04 -16.65 -14.17
N VAL A 92 -1.59 -17.43 -13.26
CA VAL A 92 -1.44 -18.89 -13.25
C VAL A 92 -2.61 -19.54 -13.96
N ASP A 93 -3.83 -19.12 -13.63
CA ASP A 93 -5.05 -19.67 -14.19
C ASP A 93 -6.20 -18.64 -14.11
N MET A 94 -7.19 -18.78 -14.97
CA MET A 94 -8.36 -17.91 -15.02
C MET A 94 -9.56 -18.67 -15.56
N GLY A 95 -10.72 -18.48 -14.93
CA GLY A 95 -11.96 -19.10 -15.39
C GLY A 95 -13.21 -18.52 -14.73
N PRO A 96 -14.40 -18.92 -15.21
CA PRO A 96 -15.65 -18.49 -14.61
C PRO A 96 -15.79 -19.05 -13.19
N VAL A 97 -16.43 -18.29 -12.30
CA VAL A 97 -16.78 -18.79 -10.96
C VAL A 97 -17.92 -19.81 -11.10
N PRO A 98 -17.74 -21.07 -10.65
CA PRO A 98 -18.79 -22.08 -10.75
C PRO A 98 -20.10 -21.63 -10.07
N GLY A 99 -21.22 -21.80 -10.75
CA GLY A 99 -22.55 -21.45 -10.22
C GLY A 99 -22.86 -19.94 -10.20
N THR A 100 -22.01 -19.09 -10.79
CA THR A 100 -22.28 -17.65 -10.93
C THR A 100 -22.10 -17.20 -12.38
N THR A 101 -23.02 -16.40 -12.89
CA THR A 101 -22.92 -15.79 -14.23
C THR A 101 -22.21 -14.45 -14.16
N GLY A 102 -21.32 -14.16 -15.11
CA GLY A 102 -20.66 -12.85 -15.24
C GLY A 102 -19.55 -12.57 -14.21
N ARG A 103 -19.08 -13.59 -13.49
CA ARG A 103 -17.93 -13.48 -12.58
C ARG A 103 -16.78 -14.36 -13.03
N THR A 104 -15.58 -13.80 -12.97
CA THR A 104 -14.33 -14.48 -13.30
C THR A 104 -13.47 -14.59 -12.05
N ARG A 105 -12.92 -15.80 -11.81
CA ARG A 105 -11.86 -16.04 -10.84
C ARG A 105 -10.52 -16.06 -11.55
N ILE A 106 -9.54 -15.36 -10.98
CA ILE A 106 -8.18 -15.25 -11.49
C ILE A 106 -7.22 -15.70 -10.40
N PHE A 107 -6.38 -16.69 -10.70
CA PHE A 107 -5.29 -17.15 -9.86
C PHE A 107 -3.99 -16.55 -10.36
N MET A 108 -3.27 -15.88 -9.47
CA MET A 108 -2.03 -15.18 -9.79
C MET A 108 -0.97 -15.44 -8.71
N THR A 109 0.29 -15.24 -9.07
CA THR A 109 1.39 -15.09 -8.11
C THR A 109 1.97 -13.70 -8.24
N CYS A 110 2.27 -13.02 -7.14
CA CYS A 110 2.79 -11.66 -7.16
C CYS A 110 3.80 -11.45 -6.02
N PRO A 111 4.91 -10.73 -6.25
CA PRO A 111 5.78 -10.33 -5.15
C PRO A 111 5.02 -9.49 -4.12
N SER A 112 5.23 -9.73 -2.83
CA SER A 112 4.56 -8.98 -1.76
C SER A 112 4.74 -7.47 -1.90
N ARG A 113 5.90 -7.01 -2.41
CA ARG A 113 6.17 -5.57 -2.65
C ARG A 113 5.24 -4.97 -3.70
N GLY A 114 4.80 -5.77 -4.67
CA GLY A 114 3.88 -5.35 -5.72
C GLY A 114 2.47 -5.16 -5.16
N LEU A 115 2.11 -5.91 -4.11
CA LEU A 115 0.76 -5.90 -3.53
C LEU A 115 0.52 -4.80 -2.49
N VAL A 116 1.56 -4.09 -2.06
CA VAL A 116 1.44 -2.95 -1.14
C VAL A 116 0.48 -1.90 -1.71
N GLY A 117 -0.54 -1.54 -0.93
CA GLY A 117 -1.58 -0.57 -1.33
C GLY A 117 -2.59 -1.04 -2.38
N VAL A 118 -2.43 -2.24 -2.97
CA VAL A 118 -3.33 -2.73 -4.04
C VAL A 118 -4.76 -2.91 -3.55
N LYS A 119 -4.96 -3.28 -2.27
CA LYS A 119 -6.30 -3.49 -1.69
C LYS A 119 -7.18 -2.25 -1.78
N GLY A 120 -6.63 -1.06 -1.51
CA GLY A 120 -7.39 0.19 -1.58
C GLY A 120 -7.83 0.47 -3.01
N ILE A 121 -6.90 0.41 -3.95
CA ILE A 121 -7.13 0.60 -5.39
C ILE A 121 -8.18 -0.38 -5.92
N PHE A 122 -8.04 -1.67 -5.57
CA PHE A 122 -8.95 -2.73 -5.96
C PHE A 122 -10.37 -2.47 -5.47
N SER A 123 -10.55 -2.20 -4.17
CA SER A 123 -11.87 -1.93 -3.59
C SER A 123 -12.56 -0.74 -4.25
N SER A 124 -11.83 0.35 -4.51
CA SER A 124 -12.35 1.53 -5.18
C SER A 124 -12.77 1.22 -6.61
N PHE A 125 -11.96 0.48 -7.37
CA PHE A 125 -12.24 0.20 -8.77
C PHE A 125 -13.40 -0.79 -8.96
N THR A 126 -13.47 -1.84 -8.14
CA THR A 126 -14.57 -2.82 -8.18
C THR A 126 -15.82 -2.34 -7.47
N ARG A 127 -15.81 -1.12 -6.90
CA ARG A 127 -16.91 -0.56 -6.09
C ARG A 127 -17.37 -1.51 -4.98
N GLY A 128 -16.42 -2.20 -4.35
CA GLY A 128 -16.66 -3.20 -3.31
C GLY A 128 -17.28 -4.54 -3.75
N THR A 129 -17.48 -4.78 -5.05
CA THR A 129 -18.09 -6.05 -5.56
C THR A 129 -17.07 -7.17 -5.79
N GLY A 130 -15.77 -6.84 -5.77
CA GLY A 130 -14.67 -7.77 -5.96
C GLY A 130 -14.21 -8.42 -4.66
N PHE A 131 -13.77 -9.67 -4.76
CA PHE A 131 -13.08 -10.37 -3.68
C PHE A 131 -11.62 -10.56 -4.04
N MET A 132 -10.73 -10.29 -3.10
CA MET A 132 -9.29 -10.52 -3.25
C MET A 132 -8.78 -11.21 -2.00
N HIS A 133 -8.21 -12.40 -2.19
CA HIS A 133 -7.49 -13.14 -1.18
C HIS A 133 -6.00 -13.18 -1.54
N ARG A 134 -5.14 -13.04 -0.53
CA ARG A 134 -3.70 -13.13 -0.67
C ARG A 134 -3.13 -14.05 0.40
N ALA A 135 -2.16 -14.89 0.04
CA ALA A 135 -1.47 -15.76 0.98
C ALA A 135 0.01 -15.87 0.61
N PHE A 136 0.89 -15.82 1.61
CA PHE A 136 2.30 -16.09 1.40
C PHE A 136 2.48 -17.51 0.84
N GLN A 137 3.19 -17.61 -0.29
CA GLN A 137 3.45 -18.87 -0.98
C GLN A 137 4.87 -19.36 -0.65
N ALA A 138 5.88 -18.57 -1.03
CA ALA A 138 7.29 -18.92 -0.88
C ALA A 138 8.20 -17.72 -1.10
N TYR A 139 9.50 -17.89 -0.79
CA TYR A 139 10.53 -17.02 -1.33
C TYR A 139 10.93 -17.52 -2.72
N ALA A 140 10.98 -16.63 -3.70
CA ALA A 140 11.40 -16.95 -5.06
C ALA A 140 12.37 -15.90 -5.60
N LYS A 141 12.95 -16.17 -6.77
CA LYS A 141 13.89 -15.26 -7.43
C LYS A 141 13.28 -13.88 -7.65
N TYR A 142 14.06 -12.85 -7.36
CA TYR A 142 13.67 -11.46 -7.55
C TYR A 142 13.17 -11.18 -8.99
N ARG A 143 11.93 -10.73 -9.13
CA ARG A 143 11.23 -10.46 -10.40
C ARG A 143 11.56 -9.09 -11.04
N GLY A 144 12.64 -8.43 -10.60
CA GLY A 144 13.08 -7.14 -11.14
C GLY A 144 12.34 -5.92 -10.58
N PRO A 145 12.77 -4.68 -10.88
CA PRO A 145 12.23 -3.47 -10.28
C PRO A 145 10.74 -3.25 -10.62
N LEU A 146 9.99 -2.66 -9.68
CA LEU A 146 8.64 -2.13 -9.99
C LEU A 146 8.80 -0.83 -10.80
N GLY A 147 7.83 -0.55 -11.68
CA GLY A 147 7.73 0.77 -12.29
C GLY A 147 7.47 1.86 -11.25
N SER A 148 8.00 3.06 -11.47
CA SER A 148 7.60 4.23 -10.68
C SER A 148 6.25 4.72 -11.16
N VAL A 149 5.24 4.63 -10.30
CA VAL A 149 3.90 5.22 -10.53
C VAL A 149 3.57 6.15 -9.35
N ARG A 150 4.58 6.83 -8.79
CA ARG A 150 4.34 7.82 -7.75
C ARG A 150 4.02 9.15 -8.43
N LYS A 151 2.80 9.65 -8.19
CA LYS A 151 2.47 11.05 -8.43
C LYS A 151 3.20 11.95 -7.43
N GLY A 152 3.43 13.19 -7.83
CA GLY A 152 4.00 14.20 -6.94
C GLY A 152 3.07 14.51 -5.79
N VAL A 153 3.59 15.21 -4.78
CA VAL A 153 2.81 15.70 -3.63
C VAL A 153 2.81 17.22 -3.57
N LEU A 154 1.74 17.78 -3.01
CA LEU A 154 1.66 19.19 -2.64
C LEU A 154 2.18 19.35 -1.20
N ILE A 155 3.20 20.17 -1.01
CA ILE A 155 3.93 20.32 0.26
C ILE A 155 3.72 21.73 0.80
N SER A 156 3.26 21.85 2.05
CA SER A 156 3.09 23.16 2.67
C SER A 156 4.43 23.82 2.98
N VAL A 157 4.58 25.10 2.62
CA VAL A 157 5.78 25.90 2.92
C VAL A 157 5.73 26.63 4.25
N GLY A 158 4.62 26.53 5.00
CA GLY A 158 4.41 27.39 6.16
C GLY A 158 3.53 26.78 7.23
N LYS A 159 3.65 27.32 8.44
CA LYS A 159 2.80 26.96 9.57
C LYS A 159 1.62 27.93 9.68
N GLY A 160 0.41 27.40 9.82
CA GLY A 160 -0.77 28.22 10.07
C GLY A 160 -2.09 27.54 9.74
N LEU A 161 -3.18 28.27 9.92
CA LEU A 161 -4.52 27.80 9.58
C LEU A 161 -4.73 27.85 8.07
N ILE A 162 -5.17 26.72 7.53
CA ILE A 162 -5.47 26.56 6.11
C ILE A 162 -6.74 27.35 5.77
N THR A 163 -6.66 28.26 4.80
CA THR A 163 -7.81 29.06 4.36
C THR A 163 -8.50 28.44 3.15
N SER A 164 -9.83 28.61 3.03
CA SER A 164 -10.56 28.16 1.84
C SER A 164 -10.03 28.79 0.55
N HIS A 165 -9.60 30.06 0.62
CA HIS A 165 -9.03 30.78 -0.52
C HIS A 165 -7.75 30.10 -1.04
N ALA A 166 -6.85 29.66 -0.14
CA ALA A 166 -5.66 28.93 -0.53
C ALA A 166 -6.03 27.60 -1.20
N LEU A 167 -6.96 26.84 -0.61
CA LEU A 167 -7.37 25.54 -1.15
C LEU A 167 -8.03 25.64 -2.54
N MET A 168 -8.87 26.65 -2.78
CA MET A 168 -9.47 26.88 -4.10
C MET A 168 -8.41 27.06 -5.20
N SER A 169 -7.29 27.73 -4.88
CA SER A 169 -6.19 27.91 -5.85
C SER A 169 -5.41 26.62 -6.14
N LEU A 170 -5.46 25.66 -5.21
CA LEU A 170 -4.75 24.38 -5.29
C LEU A 170 -5.60 23.24 -5.83
N GLU A 171 -6.93 23.37 -5.84
CA GLU A 171 -7.86 22.36 -6.35
C GLU A 171 -7.56 21.99 -7.81
N ALA A 172 -7.19 22.97 -8.65
CA ALA A 172 -6.79 22.72 -10.03
C ALA A 172 -5.44 21.98 -10.16
N ARG A 173 -4.64 21.93 -9.09
CA ARG A 173 -3.31 21.31 -9.09
C ARG A 173 -3.36 19.83 -8.70
N GLY A 174 -4.42 19.37 -8.02
CA GLY A 174 -4.57 17.96 -7.68
C GLY A 174 -5.60 17.68 -6.59
N ILE A 175 -5.45 16.56 -5.89
CA ILE A 175 -6.41 16.10 -4.88
C ILE A 175 -5.92 16.51 -3.50
N LEU A 176 -6.70 17.31 -2.79
CA LEU A 176 -6.35 17.83 -1.46
C LEU A 176 -6.68 16.82 -0.35
N PHE A 177 -5.81 16.71 0.64
CA PHE A 177 -5.99 15.86 1.83
C PHE A 177 -6.46 16.64 3.06
N VAL A 178 -6.47 17.97 2.95
CA VAL A 178 -6.79 18.90 4.03
C VAL A 178 -8.08 19.67 3.73
N SER A 179 -8.66 20.27 4.76
CA SER A 179 -9.86 21.12 4.66
C SER A 179 -9.60 22.47 5.33
N PRO A 180 -10.40 23.50 5.01
CA PRO A 180 -10.27 24.81 5.64
C PRO A 180 -10.35 24.72 7.18
N GLY A 181 -9.50 25.49 7.86
CA GLY A 181 -9.43 25.54 9.32
C GLY A 181 -8.49 24.51 9.97
N MET A 182 -7.93 23.55 9.22
CA MET A 182 -6.86 22.69 9.74
C MET A 182 -5.56 23.48 9.93
N GLU A 183 -4.76 23.11 10.94
CA GLU A 183 -3.40 23.62 11.09
C GLU A 183 -2.44 22.84 10.17
N ALA A 184 -1.72 23.57 9.31
CA ALA A 184 -0.60 23.06 8.55
C ALA A 184 0.73 23.41 9.24
N TYR A 185 1.76 22.64 8.94
CA TYR A 185 3.15 22.90 9.29
C TYR A 185 4.03 22.77 8.04
N GLU A 186 5.22 23.38 8.09
CA GLU A 186 6.19 23.33 6.99
C GLU A 186 6.62 21.87 6.72
N GLY A 187 6.57 21.47 5.45
CA GLY A 187 6.85 20.10 5.03
C GLY A 187 5.65 19.14 5.12
N MET A 188 4.48 19.60 5.62
CA MET A 188 3.26 18.78 5.63
C MET A 188 2.78 18.51 4.21
N ILE A 189 2.51 17.25 3.88
CA ILE A 189 1.86 16.88 2.63
C ILE A 189 0.36 17.23 2.73
N VAL A 190 -0.09 18.17 1.90
CA VAL A 190 -1.46 18.69 1.91
C VAL A 190 -2.30 18.17 0.74
N GLY A 191 -1.70 17.45 -0.20
CA GLY A 191 -2.41 16.82 -1.32
C GLY A 191 -1.53 16.00 -2.24
N GLU A 192 -2.17 15.32 -3.19
CA GLU A 192 -1.58 14.64 -4.33
C GLU A 192 -1.55 15.60 -5.53
N HIS A 193 -0.39 15.76 -6.17
CA HIS A 193 -0.24 16.58 -7.35
C HIS A 193 -0.69 15.83 -8.61
N SER A 194 -1.26 16.57 -9.57
CA SER A 194 -1.69 16.04 -10.87
C SER A 194 -0.52 15.59 -11.77
N ARG A 195 0.72 15.97 -11.43
CA ARG A 195 1.95 15.59 -12.13
C ARG A 195 2.90 14.85 -11.19
N ASP A 196 3.94 14.26 -11.77
CA ASP A 196 4.89 13.41 -11.04
C ASP A 196 5.91 14.20 -10.19
N SER A 197 6.04 15.50 -10.40
CA SER A 197 6.94 16.36 -9.63
C SER A 197 6.30 16.84 -8.33
N ASP A 198 7.05 16.86 -7.24
CA ASP A 198 6.59 17.48 -5.99
C ASP A 198 6.48 19.01 -6.16
N LEU A 199 5.53 19.64 -5.46
CA LEU A 199 5.25 21.08 -5.56
C LEU A 199 5.04 21.69 -4.18
N GLU A 200 5.87 22.68 -3.87
CA GLU A 200 5.76 23.51 -2.67
C GLU A 200 4.68 24.59 -2.85
N VAL A 201 3.78 24.73 -1.86
CA VAL A 201 2.56 25.55 -1.92
C VAL A 201 2.24 26.28 -0.61
#